data_AF-A0AAF0EK06-F1
#
_entry.id   AF-A0AAF0EK06-F1
#
_cell.length_a   1.000
_cell.length_b   1.000
_cell.length_c   1.000
_cell.angle_alpha   90.00
_cell.angle_beta   90.00
_cell.angle_gamma   90.00
#
_symmetry.space_group_name_H-M   'P 1'
#
loop_
_entity.id
_entity.type
_entity.pdbx_description
1 polymer ?
#
loop_
_entity_poly.entity_id
_entity_poly.type
_entity_poly.pdbx_seq_one_letter_code
_entity_poly.pdbx_strand_id
1 'polypeptide(L)'
;MTVFVYLGSSIVVPGIQEFSEEFHISPTVASLSISLFVWGYGWGPMVLSPLTEVARIGRNWPYVISIGLFVIMQIPTALCNNVAGFMVLRFIAGFLGSPVLATGGATMADLWNLDGGFMNGIAFWSYAACAGPGMGPLLSGFAVQEKGWHWIVWPLLCGTGLTWILAFFFMPETYGDAILTRRAMELRHVTGNQQLRSRGEEKDAQVSLRQLAYSTLYRPLRMTFTEPVLFFSDLYIAYVYGITYCLYVLNLCS
;
A
#
# COMPACT_ATOMS: atom_id res chain seq x y z
N MET A 1 -8.04 -3.64 3.98
CA MET A 1 -6.98 -3.67 2.96
C MET A 1 -5.61 -3.34 3.54
N THR A 2 -5.41 -2.16 4.14
CA THR A 2 -4.12 -1.72 4.71
C THR A 2 -3.47 -2.76 5.62
N VAL A 3 -4.24 -3.35 6.54
CA VAL A 3 -3.77 -4.45 7.43
C VAL A 3 -3.09 -5.56 6.63
N PHE A 4 -3.71 -6.04 5.56
CA PHE A 4 -3.21 -7.17 4.80
C PHE A 4 -1.95 -6.83 3.98
N VAL A 5 -1.81 -5.60 3.49
CA VAL A 5 -0.58 -5.19 2.80
C VAL A 5 0.58 -5.12 3.79
N TYR A 6 0.38 -4.54 4.98
CA TYR A 6 1.39 -4.58 6.05
C TYR A 6 1.66 -5.99 6.54
N LEU A 7 0.64 -6.85 6.61
CA LEU A 7 0.78 -8.27 6.93
C LEU A 7 1.68 -8.98 5.91
N GLY A 8 1.57 -8.62 4.63
CA GLY A 8 2.39 -9.18 3.57
C GLY A 8 3.89 -8.89 3.69
N SER A 9 4.32 -7.94 4.52
CA SER A 9 5.75 -7.71 4.76
C SER A 9 6.37 -8.81 5.63
N SER A 10 5.69 -9.20 6.71
CA SER A 10 6.17 -10.15 7.71
C SER A 10 5.64 -11.58 7.53
N ILE A 11 4.71 -11.81 6.61
CA ILE A 11 4.11 -13.14 6.40
C ILE A 11 5.14 -14.23 6.10
N VAL A 12 6.26 -13.88 5.45
CA VAL A 12 7.29 -14.83 5.06
C VAL A 12 8.17 -15.32 6.22
N VAL A 13 8.11 -14.64 7.38
CA VAL A 13 9.00 -14.90 8.52
C VAL A 13 9.01 -16.38 8.94
N PRO A 14 7.86 -17.05 9.18
CA PRO A 14 7.88 -18.43 9.69
C PRO A 14 8.45 -19.47 8.72
N GLY A 15 8.44 -19.21 7.41
CA GLY A 15 8.95 -20.17 6.42
C GLY A 15 10.32 -19.79 5.84
N ILE A 16 11.02 -18.80 6.40
CA ILE A 16 12.38 -18.47 5.98
C ILE A 16 13.33 -19.65 6.15
N GLN A 17 13.21 -20.40 7.26
CA GLN A 17 14.10 -21.52 7.53
C GLN A 17 13.94 -22.64 6.48
N GLU A 18 12.70 -23.08 6.24
CA GLU A 18 12.38 -24.08 5.20
C GLU A 18 12.80 -23.62 3.80
N PHE A 19 12.55 -22.35 3.46
CA PHE A 19 12.98 -21.77 2.19
C PHE A 19 14.52 -21.76 2.06
N SER A 20 15.23 -21.47 3.15
CA SER A 20 16.69 -21.47 3.18
C SER A 20 17.27 -22.87 2.96
N GLU A 21 16.64 -23.88 3.56
CA GLU A 21 17.03 -25.29 3.45
C GLU A 21 16.76 -25.85 2.04
N GLU A 22 15.57 -25.57 1.48
CA GLU A 22 15.18 -26.05 0.15
C GLU A 22 16.08 -25.52 -0.97
N PHE A 23 16.46 -24.23 -0.90
CA PHE A 23 17.29 -23.60 -1.92
C PHE A 23 18.78 -23.54 -1.58
N HIS A 24 19.20 -24.15 -0.46
CA HIS A 24 20.59 -24.16 0.02
C HIS A 24 21.22 -22.75 0.08
N ILE A 25 20.44 -21.76 0.52
CA ILE A 25 20.90 -20.38 0.72
C ILE A 25 21.08 -20.08 2.21
N SER A 26 21.69 -18.94 2.57
CA SER A 26 21.72 -18.51 3.96
C SER A 26 20.39 -17.86 4.38
N PRO A 27 19.99 -17.95 5.67
CA PRO A 27 18.81 -17.26 6.18
C PRO A 27 18.86 -15.73 5.97
N THR A 28 20.06 -15.16 5.88
CA THR A 28 20.28 -13.74 5.55
C THR A 28 19.86 -13.41 4.12
N VAL A 29 20.03 -14.33 3.18
CA VAL A 29 19.57 -14.15 1.80
C VAL A 29 18.05 -14.33 1.72
N ALA A 30 17.49 -15.27 2.48
CA ALA A 30 16.04 -15.46 2.56
C ALA A 30 15.31 -14.25 3.17
N SER A 31 15.88 -13.63 4.21
CA SER A 31 15.33 -12.42 4.84
C SER A 31 15.34 -11.18 3.94
N LEU A 32 16.15 -11.17 2.87
CA LEU A 32 16.09 -10.14 1.83
C LEU A 32 14.69 -9.99 1.23
N SER A 33 13.90 -11.07 1.20
CA SER A 33 12.53 -11.06 0.69
C SER A 33 11.58 -10.16 1.49
N ILE A 34 11.86 -9.97 2.79
CA ILE A 34 11.15 -9.04 3.66
C ILE A 34 11.56 -7.61 3.29
N SER A 35 12.87 -7.36 3.26
CA SER A 35 13.45 -6.05 2.96
C SER A 35 13.04 -5.53 1.58
N LEU A 36 13.03 -6.38 0.55
CA LEU A 36 12.60 -6.01 -0.80
C LEU A 36 11.12 -5.66 -0.89
N PHE A 37 10.27 -6.34 -0.13
CA PHE A 37 8.85 -5.98 -0.07
C PHE A 37 8.64 -4.63 0.61
N VAL A 38 9.36 -4.39 1.73
CA VAL A 38 9.35 -3.10 2.44
C VAL A 38 9.86 -1.97 1.55
N TRP A 39 10.92 -2.24 0.81
CA TRP A 39 11.49 -1.28 -0.12
C TRP A 39 10.53 -0.99 -1.28
N GLY A 40 9.89 -2.01 -1.84
CA GLY A 40 8.86 -1.88 -2.87
C GLY A 40 7.70 -1.01 -2.41
N TYR A 41 7.12 -1.29 -1.23
CA TYR A 41 6.01 -0.49 -0.75
C TYR A 41 6.42 0.90 -0.24
N GLY A 42 7.69 1.15 0.07
CA GLY A 42 8.18 2.49 0.37
C GLY A 42 8.20 3.40 -0.87
N TRP A 43 8.59 2.84 -2.02
CA TRP A 43 8.66 3.58 -3.29
C TRP A 43 7.33 3.66 -4.03
N GLY A 44 6.47 2.64 -3.93
CA GLY A 44 5.23 2.58 -4.69
C GLY A 44 4.29 3.80 -4.51
N PRO A 45 4.07 4.35 -3.31
CA PRO A 45 3.18 5.50 -3.13
C PRO A 45 3.72 6.76 -3.82
N MET A 46 5.05 6.88 -3.94
CA MET A 46 5.70 8.00 -4.65
C MET A 46 5.43 7.98 -6.17
N VAL A 47 4.87 6.91 -6.71
CA VAL A 47 4.53 6.80 -8.13
C VAL A 47 3.02 6.67 -8.31
N LEU A 48 2.38 5.84 -7.49
CA LEU A 48 1.00 5.43 -7.66
C LEU A 48 -0.01 6.29 -6.88
N SER A 49 0.38 6.90 -5.75
CA SER A 49 -0.52 7.75 -4.95
C SER A 49 -1.03 8.99 -5.71
N PRO A 50 -0.23 9.72 -6.51
CA PRO A 50 -0.71 10.92 -7.21
C PRO A 50 -1.77 10.62 -8.25
N LEU A 51 -1.75 9.41 -8.82
CA LEU A 51 -2.77 8.98 -9.78
C LEU A 51 -4.15 8.98 -9.14
N THR A 52 -4.24 8.82 -7.82
CA THR A 52 -5.48 8.86 -7.05
C THR A 52 -6.02 10.27 -6.77
N GLU A 53 -5.22 11.31 -7.06
CA GLU A 53 -5.57 12.72 -6.85
C GLU A 53 -5.93 13.44 -8.15
N VAL A 54 -5.89 12.75 -9.30
CA VAL A 54 -6.35 13.30 -10.59
C VAL A 54 -7.88 13.24 -10.63
N ALA A 55 -8.54 14.40 -10.73
CA ALA A 55 -10.00 14.50 -10.59
C ALA A 55 -10.76 13.77 -11.72
N ARG A 56 -10.17 13.67 -12.91
CA ARG A 56 -10.68 12.88 -14.06
C ARG A 56 -10.64 11.36 -13.84
N ILE A 57 -9.67 10.87 -13.06
CA ILE A 57 -9.47 9.43 -12.83
C ILE A 57 -10.24 9.00 -11.57
N GLY A 58 -10.31 9.87 -10.57
CA GLY A 58 -10.88 9.56 -9.26
C GLY A 58 -9.92 8.72 -8.41
N ARG A 59 -10.25 8.59 -7.11
CA ARG A 59 -9.39 7.88 -6.16
C ARG A 59 -9.61 6.37 -6.21
N ASN A 60 -10.84 5.94 -6.48
CA ASN A 60 -11.24 4.55 -6.31
C ASN A 60 -10.59 3.62 -7.36
N TRP A 61 -10.54 4.02 -8.64
CA TRP A 61 -10.04 3.16 -9.71
C TRP A 61 -8.56 2.79 -9.61
N PRO A 62 -7.60 3.75 -9.44
CA PRO A 62 -6.19 3.39 -9.30
C PRO A 62 -5.93 2.56 -8.04
N TYR A 63 -6.69 2.81 -6.98
CA TYR A 63 -6.64 2.06 -5.72
C TYR A 63 -7.10 0.60 -5.88
N VAL A 64 -8.23 0.39 -6.54
CA VAL A 64 -8.78 -0.96 -6.81
C VAL A 64 -7.91 -1.74 -7.80
N ILE A 65 -7.39 -1.09 -8.85
CA ILE A 65 -6.54 -1.74 -9.86
C ILE A 65 -5.20 -2.16 -9.25
N SER A 66 -4.54 -1.29 -8.50
CA SER A 66 -3.25 -1.59 -7.87
C SER A 66 -3.36 -2.77 -6.88
N ILE A 67 -4.40 -2.78 -6.04
CA ILE A 67 -4.65 -3.90 -5.13
C ILE A 67 -5.09 -5.17 -5.88
N GLY A 68 -5.84 -5.05 -6.97
CA GLY A 68 -6.16 -6.21 -7.82
C GLY A 68 -4.90 -6.85 -8.40
N LEU A 69 -3.96 -6.05 -8.90
CA LEU A 69 -2.66 -6.53 -9.37
C LEU A 69 -1.84 -7.13 -8.23
N PHE A 70 -1.87 -6.55 -7.03
CA PHE A 70 -1.24 -7.11 -5.85
C PHE A 70 -1.78 -8.50 -5.48
N VAL A 71 -3.11 -8.70 -5.52
CA VAL A 71 -3.76 -10.00 -5.27
C VAL A 71 -3.32 -11.02 -6.33
N ILE A 72 -3.33 -10.64 -7.61
CA ILE A 72 -2.91 -11.53 -8.71
C ILE A 72 -1.44 -11.92 -8.55
N MET A 73 -0.57 -10.99 -8.16
CA MET A 73 0.86 -11.25 -7.96
C MET A 73 1.17 -12.20 -6.78
N GLN A 74 0.22 -12.45 -5.89
CA GLN A 74 0.41 -13.47 -4.85
C GLN A 74 0.45 -14.89 -5.41
N ILE A 75 -0.27 -15.17 -6.51
CA ILE A 75 -0.30 -16.49 -7.16
C ILE A 75 1.09 -16.91 -7.67
N PRO A 76 1.76 -16.13 -8.55
CA PRO A 76 3.09 -16.49 -9.01
C PRO A 76 4.11 -16.47 -7.86
N THR A 77 3.92 -15.63 -6.83
CA THR A 77 4.81 -15.62 -5.65
C THR A 77 4.73 -16.95 -4.88
N ALA A 78 3.53 -17.50 -4.71
CA ALA A 78 3.31 -18.77 -4.02
C ALA A 78 3.78 -20.01 -4.82
N LEU A 79 3.82 -19.90 -6.15
CA LEU A 79 4.21 -20.99 -7.05
C LEU A 79 5.67 -20.89 -7.53
N CYS A 80 6.40 -19.85 -7.12
CA CYS A 80 7.75 -19.60 -7.61
C CYS A 80 8.76 -20.53 -6.96
N ASN A 81 9.40 -21.40 -7.74
CA ASN A 81 10.47 -22.29 -7.28
C ASN A 81 11.88 -21.74 -7.60
N ASN A 82 12.05 -20.42 -7.57
CA ASN A 82 13.31 -19.76 -7.85
C ASN A 82 13.53 -18.62 -6.88
N VAL A 83 14.67 -18.62 -6.19
CA VAL A 83 15.07 -17.57 -5.23
C VAL A 83 15.00 -16.18 -5.86
N ALA A 84 15.63 -15.96 -7.01
CA ALA A 84 15.66 -14.65 -7.65
C ALA A 84 14.26 -14.21 -8.10
N GLY A 85 13.46 -15.15 -8.62
CA GLY A 85 12.07 -14.89 -9.01
C GLY A 85 11.22 -14.48 -7.80
N PHE A 86 11.34 -15.20 -6.69
CA PHE A 86 10.65 -14.89 -5.45
C PHE A 86 11.01 -13.49 -4.94
N MET A 87 12.30 -13.14 -4.92
CA MET A 87 12.77 -11.80 -4.49
C MET A 87 12.18 -10.67 -5.35
N VAL A 88 12.16 -10.84 -6.68
CA VAL A 88 11.61 -9.83 -7.61
C VAL A 88 10.09 -9.73 -7.45
N LEU A 89 9.39 -10.85 -7.35
CA LEU A 89 7.93 -10.87 -7.14
C LEU A 89 7.55 -10.20 -5.82
N ARG A 90 8.35 -10.39 -4.76
CA ARG A 90 8.17 -9.71 -3.47
C ARG A 90 8.31 -8.19 -3.61
N PHE A 91 9.32 -7.71 -4.33
CA PHE A 91 9.47 -6.27 -4.60
C PHE A 91 8.26 -5.71 -5.38
N ILE A 92 7.86 -6.39 -6.46
CA ILE A 92 6.73 -5.97 -7.31
C ILE A 92 5.42 -5.98 -6.52
N ALA A 93 5.17 -7.02 -5.72
CA ALA A 93 4.01 -7.09 -4.85
C ALA A 93 4.00 -5.94 -3.83
N GLY A 94 5.13 -5.65 -3.18
CA GLY A 94 5.24 -4.50 -2.29
C GLY A 94 4.91 -3.19 -3.00
N PHE A 95 5.48 -2.97 -4.18
CA PHE A 95 5.25 -1.77 -5.00
C PHE A 95 3.78 -1.60 -5.40
N LEU A 96 3.12 -2.67 -5.85
CA LEU A 96 1.72 -2.62 -6.28
C LEU A 96 0.74 -2.54 -5.10
N GLY A 97 1.08 -3.13 -3.96
CA GLY A 97 0.25 -3.10 -2.76
C GLY A 97 0.31 -1.76 -2.02
N SER A 98 1.36 -0.96 -2.24
CA SER A 98 1.65 0.25 -1.47
C SER A 98 0.61 1.39 -1.51
N PRO A 99 -0.18 1.61 -2.58
CA PRO A 99 -1.04 2.80 -2.66
C PRO A 99 -2.05 2.85 -1.51
N VAL A 100 -2.49 1.69 -1.01
CA VAL A 100 -3.42 1.62 0.13
C VAL A 100 -2.84 2.13 1.45
N LEU A 101 -1.52 2.21 1.54
CA LEU A 101 -0.83 2.75 2.71
C LEU A 101 -0.90 4.28 2.73
N ALA A 102 -0.78 4.94 1.58
CA ALA A 102 -0.91 6.40 1.50
C ALA A 102 -2.37 6.84 1.34
N THR A 103 -3.07 6.26 0.36
CA THR A 103 -4.44 6.63 0.00
C THR A 103 -5.46 6.17 1.05
N GLY A 104 -5.16 5.14 1.85
CA GLY A 104 -6.03 4.69 2.93
C GLY A 104 -6.27 5.77 3.99
N GLY A 105 -5.20 6.40 4.47
CA GLY A 105 -5.30 7.53 5.42
C GLY A 105 -6.03 8.72 4.81
N ALA A 106 -5.74 9.06 3.55
CA ALA A 106 -6.44 10.12 2.84
C ALA A 106 -7.95 9.85 2.67
N THR A 107 -8.33 8.58 2.48
CA THR A 107 -9.75 8.17 2.37
C THR A 107 -10.47 8.36 3.70
N MET A 108 -9.83 8.01 4.83
CA MET A 108 -10.41 8.28 6.14
C MET A 108 -10.50 9.78 6.41
N ALA A 109 -9.51 10.56 5.96
CA ALA A 109 -9.54 12.02 6.05
C ALA A 109 -10.70 12.65 5.27
N ASP A 110 -11.06 12.09 4.11
CA ASP A 110 -12.15 12.61 3.27
C ASP A 110 -13.54 12.18 3.77
N LEU A 111 -13.66 11.05 4.46
CA LEU A 111 -14.95 10.52 4.94
C LEU A 111 -15.38 11.15 6.28
N TRP A 112 -14.43 11.46 7.16
CA TRP A 112 -14.74 12.03 8.47
C TRP A 112 -14.46 13.53 8.54
N ASN A 113 -15.49 14.29 8.89
CA ASN A 113 -15.37 15.72 9.16
C ASN A 113 -14.46 16.00 10.37
N LEU A 114 -13.84 17.18 10.37
CA LEU A 114 -12.98 17.70 11.45
C LEU A 114 -13.73 17.88 12.79
N ASP A 115 -15.05 17.81 12.78
CA ASP A 115 -15.94 17.89 13.95
C ASP A 115 -15.89 16.58 14.79
N GLY A 116 -14.68 16.18 15.20
CA GLY A 116 -14.42 15.07 16.14
C GLY A 116 -14.30 13.67 15.51
N GLY A 117 -14.90 13.42 14.34
CA GLY A 117 -14.85 12.11 13.67
C GLY A 117 -13.49 11.77 13.06
N PHE A 118 -12.77 12.78 12.56
CA PHE A 118 -11.51 12.64 11.84
C PHE A 118 -10.44 11.90 12.64
N MET A 119 -10.26 12.27 13.90
CA MET A 119 -9.23 11.68 14.76
C MET A 119 -9.52 10.21 15.05
N ASN A 120 -10.79 9.82 15.17
CA ASN A 120 -11.18 8.41 15.34
C ASN A 120 -10.90 7.59 14.08
N GLY A 121 -11.18 8.15 12.90
CA GLY A 121 -10.90 7.49 11.62
C GLY A 121 -9.42 7.21 11.40
N ILE A 122 -8.57 8.22 11.66
CA ILE A 122 -7.11 8.06 11.57
C ILE A 122 -6.60 7.12 12.66
N ALA A 123 -7.11 7.20 13.90
CA ALA A 123 -6.70 6.29 14.97
C ALA A 123 -7.01 4.83 14.62
N PHE A 124 -8.20 4.55 14.07
CA PHE A 124 -8.56 3.21 13.61
C PHE A 124 -7.66 2.72 12.48
N TRP A 125 -7.38 3.58 11.49
CA TRP A 125 -6.46 3.27 10.41
C TRP A 125 -5.03 2.99 10.91
N SER A 126 -4.53 3.80 11.85
CA SER A 126 -3.21 3.62 12.47
C SER A 126 -3.13 2.32 13.27
N TYR A 127 -4.17 1.97 14.03
CA TYR A 127 -4.24 0.69 14.73
C TYR A 127 -4.19 -0.49 13.75
N ALA A 128 -4.97 -0.40 12.66
CA ALA A 128 -4.97 -1.38 11.59
C ALA A 128 -3.58 -1.50 10.91
N ALA A 129 -2.90 -0.39 10.67
CA ALA A 129 -1.54 -0.36 10.12
C ALA A 129 -0.52 -1.05 11.03
N CYS A 130 -0.56 -0.75 12.33
CA CYS A 130 0.34 -1.34 13.33
C CYS A 130 0.07 -2.83 13.58
N ALA A 131 -1.19 -3.27 13.49
CA ALA A 131 -1.56 -4.67 13.71
C ALA A 131 -1.07 -5.60 12.58
N GLY A 132 -0.94 -5.09 11.35
CA GLY A 132 -0.59 -5.88 10.17
C GLY A 132 0.67 -6.74 10.34
N PRO A 133 1.85 -6.16 10.64
CA PRO A 133 3.09 -6.91 10.72
C PRO A 133 3.10 -7.95 11.84
N GLY A 134 2.42 -7.67 12.96
CA GLY A 134 2.28 -8.61 14.07
C GLY A 134 1.41 -9.83 13.72
N MET A 135 0.37 -9.64 12.90
CA MET A 135 -0.53 -10.72 12.49
C MET A 135 0.05 -11.62 11.38
N GLY A 136 1.05 -11.17 10.64
CA GLY A 136 1.66 -11.93 9.53
C GLY A 136 2.19 -13.29 9.93
N PRO A 137 3.17 -13.36 10.85
CA PRO A 137 3.75 -14.63 11.30
C PRO A 137 2.71 -15.54 11.98
N LEU A 138 1.71 -14.96 12.64
CA LEU A 138 0.62 -15.72 13.26
C LEU A 138 -0.20 -16.46 12.22
N LEU A 139 -0.61 -15.80 11.12
CA LEU A 139 -1.42 -16.44 10.08
C LEU A 139 -0.62 -17.44 9.24
N SER A 140 0.61 -17.11 8.86
CA SER A 140 1.44 -18.02 8.07
C SER A 140 2.02 -19.17 8.87
N GLY A 141 2.27 -19.00 10.17
CA GLY A 141 2.80 -20.05 11.03
C GLY A 141 1.91 -21.32 11.01
N PHE A 142 0.59 -21.16 11.08
CA PHE A 142 -0.35 -22.29 10.96
C PHE A 142 -0.32 -22.97 9.59
N ALA A 143 -0.12 -22.20 8.52
CA ALA A 143 -0.08 -22.74 7.16
C ALA A 143 1.24 -23.49 6.86
N VAL A 144 2.36 -22.93 7.35
CA VAL A 144 3.70 -23.48 7.14
C VAL A 144 3.86 -24.81 7.88
N GLN A 145 3.42 -24.90 9.14
CA GLN A 145 3.56 -26.12 9.95
C GLN A 145 2.96 -27.39 9.30
N GLU A 146 1.88 -27.24 8.53
CA GLU A 146 1.15 -28.38 7.95
C GLU A 146 1.45 -28.63 6.47
N LYS A 147 1.81 -27.58 5.72
CA LYS A 147 1.88 -27.62 4.24
C LYS A 147 3.19 -27.08 3.65
N GLY A 148 4.10 -26.59 4.49
CA GLY A 148 5.40 -26.05 4.11
C GLY A 148 5.37 -24.60 3.60
N TRP A 149 6.53 -24.09 3.21
CA TRP A 149 6.74 -22.68 2.88
C TRP A 149 5.94 -22.16 1.66
N HIS A 150 5.61 -22.98 0.66
CA HIS A 150 4.76 -22.53 -0.46
C HIS A 150 3.37 -22.05 0.02
N TRP A 151 2.92 -22.51 1.18
CA TRP A 151 1.63 -22.16 1.75
C TRP A 151 1.60 -20.83 2.51
N ILE A 152 2.75 -20.16 2.68
CA ILE A 152 2.88 -18.87 3.36
C ILE A 152 1.99 -17.79 2.77
N VAL A 153 1.92 -17.72 1.44
CA VAL A 153 1.36 -16.57 0.72
C VAL A 153 -0.16 -16.73 0.48
N TRP A 154 -0.70 -17.93 0.62
CA TRP A 154 -2.13 -18.21 0.38
C TRP A 154 -3.08 -17.53 1.38
N PRO A 155 -2.81 -17.53 2.71
CA PRO A 155 -3.63 -16.76 3.65
C PRO A 155 -3.68 -15.26 3.29
N LEU A 156 -2.56 -14.70 2.82
CA LEU A 156 -2.52 -13.32 2.34
C LEU A 156 -3.38 -13.15 1.09
N LEU A 157 -3.27 -14.05 0.10
CA LEU A 157 -4.09 -14.01 -1.11
C LEU A 157 -5.58 -14.04 -0.77
N CYS A 158 -6.02 -14.93 0.12
CA CYS A 158 -7.42 -15.04 0.52
C CYS A 158 -7.92 -13.77 1.22
N GLY A 159 -7.16 -13.25 2.19
CA GLY A 159 -7.54 -12.05 2.95
C GLY A 159 -7.55 -10.78 2.09
N THR A 160 -6.53 -10.61 1.24
CA THR A 160 -6.43 -9.48 0.30
C THR A 160 -7.47 -9.56 -0.78
N GLY A 161 -7.70 -10.75 -1.36
CA GLY A 161 -8.72 -11.00 -2.38
C GLY A 161 -10.13 -10.72 -1.87
N LEU A 162 -10.48 -11.18 -0.66
CA LEU A 162 -11.78 -10.88 -0.06
C LEU A 162 -11.98 -9.37 0.13
N THR A 163 -10.99 -8.70 0.72
CA THR A 163 -11.09 -7.25 0.92
C THR A 163 -11.10 -6.47 -0.39
N TRP A 164 -10.44 -6.98 -1.44
CA TRP A 164 -10.49 -6.43 -2.79
C TRP A 164 -11.86 -6.55 -3.43
N ILE A 165 -12.50 -7.71 -3.36
CA ILE A 165 -13.88 -7.88 -3.85
C ILE A 165 -14.83 -6.94 -3.12
N LEU A 166 -14.71 -6.82 -1.79
CA LEU A 166 -15.53 -5.90 -1.02
C LEU A 166 -15.30 -4.44 -1.43
N ALA A 167 -14.05 -4.01 -1.60
CA ALA A 167 -13.76 -2.65 -2.05
C ALA A 167 -14.28 -2.40 -3.47
N PHE A 168 -14.14 -3.35 -4.38
CA PHE A 168 -14.60 -3.23 -5.76
C PHE A 168 -16.11 -2.96 -5.86
N PHE A 169 -16.92 -3.66 -5.04
CA PHE A 169 -18.39 -3.52 -5.10
C PHE A 169 -18.96 -2.44 -4.19
N PHE A 170 -18.35 -2.19 -3.01
CA PHE A 170 -18.97 -1.36 -1.97
C PHE A 170 -18.28 -0.01 -1.76
N MET A 171 -17.08 0.23 -2.28
CA MET A 171 -16.37 1.49 -2.04
C MET A 171 -16.89 2.60 -2.96
N PRO A 172 -17.53 3.65 -2.42
CA PRO A 172 -17.91 4.81 -3.22
C PRO A 172 -16.68 5.66 -3.57
N GLU A 173 -16.79 6.49 -4.60
CA GLU A 173 -15.78 7.52 -4.86
C GLU A 173 -15.74 8.49 -3.68
N THR A 174 -14.57 8.65 -3.06
CA THR A 174 -14.39 9.51 -1.88
C THR A 174 -13.75 10.84 -2.21
N TYR A 175 -13.16 10.99 -3.40
CA TYR A 175 -12.48 12.23 -3.77
C TYR A 175 -13.47 13.33 -4.17
N GLY A 176 -13.58 14.36 -3.33
CA GLY A 176 -14.54 15.46 -3.51
C GLY A 176 -14.42 16.20 -4.84
N ASP A 177 -13.19 16.45 -5.31
CA ASP A 177 -12.96 17.13 -6.60
C ASP A 177 -13.40 16.27 -7.80
N ALA A 178 -13.30 14.94 -7.72
CA ALA A 178 -13.84 14.03 -8.74
C ALA A 178 -15.38 14.02 -8.74
N ILE A 179 -16.01 14.00 -7.57
CA ILE A 179 -17.48 14.09 -7.45
C ILE A 179 -18.00 15.40 -8.04
N LEU A 180 -17.36 16.52 -7.72
CA LEU A 180 -17.73 17.84 -8.25
C LEU A 180 -17.54 17.92 -9.76
N THR A 181 -16.49 17.29 -10.30
CA THR A 181 -16.25 17.21 -11.74
C THR A 181 -17.33 16.40 -12.45
N ARG A 182 -17.73 15.26 -11.88
CA ARG A 182 -18.82 14.44 -12.43
C ARG A 182 -20.16 15.19 -12.43
N ARG A 183 -20.47 15.87 -11.33
CA ARG A 183 -21.69 16.72 -11.25
C ARG A 183 -21.63 17.89 -12.23
N ALA A 184 -20.48 18.55 -12.38
CA ALA A 184 -20.32 19.63 -13.35
C ALA A 184 -20.58 19.16 -14.78
N MET A 185 -20.11 17.95 -15.15
CA MET A 185 -20.42 17.34 -16.45
C MET A 185 -21.92 17.08 -16.63
N GLU A 186 -22.59 16.50 -15.63
CA GLU A 186 -24.04 16.27 -15.66
C GLU A 186 -24.83 17.58 -15.80
N LEU A 187 -24.45 18.62 -15.04
CA LEU A 187 -25.05 19.95 -15.15
C LEU A 187 -24.85 20.58 -16.54
N ARG A 188 -23.69 20.40 -17.18
CA ARG A 188 -23.47 20.87 -18.57
C ARG A 188 -24.42 20.18 -19.54
N HIS A 189 -24.65 18.88 -19.38
CA HIS A 189 -25.57 18.14 -20.23
C HIS A 189 -27.01 18.62 -20.07
N VAL A 190 -27.44 18.93 -18.85
CA VAL A 190 -28.82 19.37 -18.58
C VAL A 190 -29.05 20.84 -18.95
N THR A 191 -28.09 21.72 -18.69
CA THR A 191 -28.25 23.18 -18.90
C THR A 191 -27.76 23.67 -20.26
N GLY A 192 -26.99 22.85 -20.99
CA GLY A 192 -26.32 23.25 -22.24
C GLY A 192 -25.19 24.27 -22.04
N ASN A 193 -24.91 24.69 -20.80
CA ASN A 193 -23.92 25.71 -20.50
C ASN A 193 -22.52 25.12 -20.33
N GLN A 194 -21.68 25.21 -21.37
CA GLN A 194 -20.30 24.71 -21.34
C GLN A 194 -19.34 25.51 -20.45
N GLN A 195 -19.77 26.66 -19.91
CA GLN A 195 -18.93 27.50 -19.05
C GLN A 195 -18.84 27.00 -17.60
N LEU A 196 -19.72 26.06 -17.20
CA LEU A 196 -19.70 25.49 -15.86
C LEU A 196 -18.43 24.66 -15.68
N ARG A 197 -17.44 25.12 -14.90
CA ARG A 197 -16.19 24.39 -14.62
C ARG A 197 -16.12 23.98 -13.16
N SER A 198 -15.61 22.77 -12.89
CA SER A 198 -15.31 22.34 -11.53
C SER A 198 -13.90 22.77 -11.12
N ARG A 199 -13.67 22.95 -9.82
CA ARG A 199 -12.31 23.14 -9.28
C ARG A 199 -11.38 21.97 -9.60
N GLY A 200 -11.93 20.76 -9.72
CA GLY A 200 -11.18 19.56 -10.13
C GLY A 200 -10.67 19.65 -11.57
N GLU A 201 -11.47 20.17 -12.50
CA GLU A 201 -11.04 20.35 -13.90
C GLU A 201 -10.00 21.45 -14.06
N GLU A 202 -10.06 22.51 -13.26
CA GLU A 202 -9.05 23.57 -13.26
C GLU A 202 -7.71 23.08 -12.70
N LYS A 203 -7.75 22.27 -11.62
CA LYS A 203 -6.56 21.59 -11.10
C LYS A 203 -5.99 20.64 -12.14
N ASP A 204 -6.81 19.76 -12.71
CA ASP A 204 -6.41 18.79 -13.73
C ASP A 204 -5.84 19.44 -15.00
N ALA A 205 -6.38 20.59 -15.42
CA ALA A 205 -5.86 21.34 -16.56
C ALA A 205 -4.43 21.88 -16.34
N GLN A 206 -4.01 22.02 -15.08
CA GLN A 206 -2.65 22.40 -14.70
C GLN A 206 -1.76 21.19 -14.37
N VAL A 207 -2.27 19.96 -14.46
CA VAL A 207 -1.46 18.76 -14.20
C VAL A 207 -0.64 18.40 -15.44
N SER A 208 0.56 18.98 -15.55
CA SER A 208 1.60 18.47 -16.44
C SER A 208 2.35 17.30 -15.77
N LEU A 209 2.82 16.30 -16.52
CA LEU A 209 3.67 15.20 -16.01
C LEU A 209 4.87 15.72 -15.20
N ARG A 210 5.41 16.89 -15.58
CA ARG A 210 6.52 17.55 -14.87
C ARG A 210 6.08 18.14 -13.53
N GLN A 211 4.86 18.68 -13.44
CA GLN A 211 4.27 19.15 -12.18
C GLN A 211 3.87 18.00 -11.27
N LEU A 212 3.39 16.89 -11.84
CA LEU A 212 3.07 15.68 -11.10
C LEU A 212 4.35 15.12 -10.45
N ALA A 213 5.41 14.91 -11.24
CA ALA A 213 6.73 14.51 -10.70
C ALA A 213 7.28 15.50 -9.65
N TYR A 214 7.12 16.80 -9.85
CA TYR A 214 7.53 17.82 -8.88
C TYR A 214 6.71 17.74 -7.57
N SER A 215 5.40 17.58 -7.68
CA SER A 215 4.50 17.50 -6.53
C SER A 215 4.66 16.21 -5.73
N THR A 216 5.08 15.13 -6.37
CA THR A 216 5.18 13.80 -5.74
C THR A 216 6.57 13.46 -5.22
N LEU A 217 7.62 13.80 -5.95
CA LEU A 217 9.00 13.51 -5.51
C LEU A 217 9.65 14.74 -4.88
N TYR A 218 9.67 15.86 -5.59
CA TYR A 218 10.48 17.00 -5.14
C TYR A 218 9.89 17.70 -3.93
N ARG A 219 8.56 17.92 -3.90
CA ARG A 219 7.90 18.65 -2.81
C ARG A 219 7.98 17.90 -1.46
N PRO A 220 7.67 16.59 -1.36
CA PRO A 220 7.78 15.87 -0.08
C PRO A 220 9.23 15.77 0.39
N LEU A 221 10.18 15.43 -0.51
CA LEU A 221 11.60 15.37 -0.15
C LEU A 221 12.11 16.73 0.36
N ARG A 222 11.77 17.82 -0.33
CA ARG A 222 12.12 19.16 0.13
C ARG A 222 11.53 19.42 1.52
N MET A 223 10.25 19.16 1.73
CA MET A 223 9.58 19.36 3.03
C MET A 223 10.27 18.58 4.14
N THR A 224 10.59 17.29 3.93
CA THR A 224 11.30 16.46 4.91
C THR A 224 12.64 17.07 5.32
N PHE A 225 13.44 17.61 4.39
CA PHE A 225 14.75 18.20 4.74
C PHE A 225 14.69 19.67 5.18
N THR A 226 13.62 20.40 4.85
CA THR A 226 13.47 21.82 5.23
C THR A 226 12.71 22.00 6.54
N GLU A 227 11.81 21.09 6.89
CA GLU A 227 10.99 21.15 8.11
C GLU A 227 11.55 20.18 9.15
N PRO A 228 12.20 20.67 10.23
CA PRO A 228 12.87 19.79 11.20
C PRO A 228 11.94 18.79 11.86
N VAL A 229 10.67 19.16 12.11
CA VAL A 229 9.68 18.30 12.75
C VAL A 229 9.39 17.05 11.91
N LEU A 230 9.27 17.22 10.58
CA LEU A 230 9.06 16.10 9.66
C LEU A 230 10.31 15.21 9.62
N PHE A 231 11.50 15.80 9.52
CA PHE A 231 12.76 15.07 9.53
C PHE A 231 12.91 14.16 10.76
N PHE A 232 12.68 14.68 11.96
CA PHE A 232 12.80 13.90 13.19
C PHE A 232 11.71 12.84 13.32
N SER A 233 10.49 13.12 12.83
CA SER A 233 9.40 12.14 12.84
C SER A 233 9.67 10.99 11.87
N ASP A 234 10.12 11.30 10.65
CA ASP A 234 10.50 10.31 9.64
C ASP A 234 11.69 9.46 10.12
N LEU A 235 12.71 10.09 10.75
CA LEU A 235 13.85 9.38 11.33
C LEU A 235 13.43 8.45 12.48
N TYR A 236 12.53 8.91 13.35
CA TYR A 236 11.99 8.09 14.43
C TYR A 236 11.21 6.88 13.89
N ILE A 237 10.31 7.09 12.92
CA ILE A 237 9.54 6.01 12.30
C ILE A 237 10.49 5.04 11.59
N ALA A 238 11.49 5.53 10.86
CA ALA A 238 12.50 4.69 10.21
C ALA A 238 13.30 3.84 11.22
N TYR A 239 13.67 4.42 12.36
CA TYR A 239 14.34 3.70 13.45
C TYR A 239 13.46 2.60 14.04
N VAL A 240 12.19 2.90 14.36
CA VAL A 240 11.23 1.93 14.88
C VAL A 240 11.00 0.79 13.88
N TYR A 241 10.75 1.12 12.60
CA TYR A 241 10.61 0.12 11.54
C TYR A 241 11.87 -0.74 11.40
N GLY A 242 13.05 -0.13 11.42
CA GLY A 242 14.33 -0.83 11.37
C GLY A 242 14.45 -1.86 12.50
N ILE A 243 14.14 -1.48 13.74
CA ILE A 243 14.14 -2.40 14.88
C ILE A 243 13.12 -3.52 14.69
N THR A 244 11.87 -3.20 14.30
CA THR A 244 10.82 -4.20 14.14
C THR A 244 11.21 -5.28 13.13
N TYR A 245 11.73 -4.89 11.96
CA TYR A 245 12.17 -5.86 10.96
C TYR A 245 13.46 -6.58 11.36
N CYS A 246 14.39 -5.91 12.05
CA CYS A 246 15.56 -6.57 12.63
C CYS A 246 15.15 -7.64 13.65
N LEU A 247 14.14 -7.39 14.49
CA LEU A 247 13.62 -8.38 15.44
C LEU A 247 13.03 -9.60 14.72
N TYR A 248 12.33 -9.41 13.61
CA TYR A 248 11.83 -10.54 12.80
C TYR A 248 12.97 -11.37 12.22
N VAL A 249 14.08 -10.74 11.83
CA VAL A 249 15.25 -11.45 11.31
C VAL A 249 16.07 -12.12 12.42
N LEU A 250 16.24 -11.47 13.58
CA LEU A 250 17.05 -11.98 14.68
C LEU A 250 16.44 -13.23 15.35
N ASN A 251 15.12 -13.29 15.48
CA ASN A 251 14.43 -14.46 16.02
C ASN A 251 14.56 -15.71 15.13
N LEU A 252 15.11 -15.60 13.91
CA LEU A 252 15.38 -16.74 13.03
C LEU A 252 16.81 -17.29 13.15
N CYS A 253 17.73 -16.53 13.78
CA CYS A 253 19.13 -16.92 13.94
C CYS A 253 19.45 -17.56 15.31
N SER A 254 18.48 -17.61 16.22
CA SER A 254 18.57 -18.17 17.57
C SER A 254 17.89 -19.52 17.66
#